data_AF-A0A7J9YY47-F1
#
_entry.id   AF-A0A7J9YY47-F1
#
_cell.length_a   1.000
_cell.length_b   1.000
_cell.length_c   1.000
_cell.angle_alpha   90.00
_cell.angle_beta   90.00
_cell.angle_gamma   90.00
#
_symmetry.space_group_name_H-M   'P 1'
#
loop_
_entity.id
_entity.type
_entity.pdbx_description
1 polymer ?
#
loop_
_entity_poly.entity_id
_entity_poly.type
_entity_poly.pdbx_seq_one_letter_code
_entity_poly.pdbx_strand_id
1 'polypeptide(L)'
;MLRPDDELAVLVANGQTVGDRLLEPVGIVGEVRERCVFRGLEDREHFSSVCLTDGGEIDVAQMEVDMVETSREVLAEHPNVRAFLLECSDMPPYSAAVQRATGLPVFDWIGFINYVHHAVVRRPYTGFF
;
A
#
# COMPACT_ATOMS: atom_id res chain seq x y z
N MET A 1 -1.02 16.31 4.37
CA MET A 1 -0.03 15.72 5.30
C MET A 1 -0.82 15.13 6.46
N LEU A 2 -0.49 13.92 6.94
CA LEU A 2 -1.21 13.24 8.02
C LEU A 2 -1.11 14.03 9.33
N ARG A 3 -2.22 14.15 10.06
CA ARG A 3 -2.28 14.73 11.41
C ARG A 3 -1.68 13.76 12.44
N PRO A 4 -1.35 14.20 13.66
CA PRO A 4 -0.80 13.31 14.70
C PRO A 4 -1.67 12.08 14.97
N ASP A 5 -2.99 12.25 15.01
CA ASP A 5 -3.94 11.16 15.29
C ASP A 5 -4.34 10.34 14.04
N ASP A 6 -3.84 10.71 12.86
CA ASP A 6 -4.13 9.99 11.62
C ASP A 6 -3.24 8.74 11.52
N GLU A 7 -3.84 7.63 11.10
CA GLU A 7 -3.15 6.36 10.85
C GLU A 7 -2.85 6.16 9.36
N LEU A 8 -1.81 5.38 9.08
CA LEU A 8 -1.45 4.89 7.74
C LEU A 8 -1.76 3.40 7.67
N ALA A 9 -2.63 3.01 6.74
CA ALA A 9 -2.83 1.61 6.42
C ALA A 9 -1.70 1.14 5.48
N VAL A 10 -1.08 0.02 5.78
CA VAL A 10 -0.03 -0.62 4.97
C VAL A 10 -0.53 -2.00 4.55
N LEU A 11 -0.86 -2.14 3.27
CA LEU A 11 -1.24 -3.42 2.70
C LEU A 11 0.02 -4.18 2.30
N VAL A 12 0.17 -5.39 2.84
CA VAL A 12 1.36 -6.25 2.66
C VAL A 12 0.95 -7.60 2.10
N ALA A 13 1.88 -8.34 1.50
CA ALA A 13 1.55 -9.66 0.96
C ALA A 13 1.18 -10.67 2.07
N ASN A 14 1.89 -10.63 3.19
CA ASN A 14 1.64 -11.49 4.35
C ASN A 14 1.86 -10.71 5.66
N GLY A 15 0.77 -10.44 6.38
CA GLY A 15 0.77 -9.69 7.63
C GLY A 15 1.54 -10.38 8.75
N GLN A 16 1.59 -11.72 8.75
CA GLN A 16 2.32 -12.52 9.74
C GLN A 16 3.84 -12.34 9.65
N THR A 17 4.35 -11.87 8.51
CA THR A 17 5.79 -11.64 8.31
C THR A 17 6.25 -10.26 8.78
N VAL A 18 5.30 -9.36 9.07
CA VAL A 18 5.59 -8.00 9.53
C VAL A 18 5.86 -8.02 11.04
N GLY A 19 7.14 -7.89 11.41
CA GLY A 19 7.56 -7.80 12.80
C GLY A 19 8.76 -6.87 12.98
N ASP A 20 9.18 -6.69 14.23
CA ASP A 20 10.21 -5.71 14.61
C ASP A 20 11.53 -5.88 13.87
N ARG A 21 11.90 -7.13 13.54
CA ARG A 21 13.09 -7.44 12.74
C ARG A 21 13.06 -6.78 11.35
N LEU A 22 11.89 -6.59 10.77
CA LEU A 22 11.69 -5.88 9.50
C LEU A 22 11.60 -4.36 9.72
N LEU A 23 10.89 -3.94 10.76
CA LEU A 23 10.46 -2.55 10.94
C LEU A 23 11.50 -1.66 11.63
N GLU A 24 12.21 -2.16 12.65
CA GLU A 24 13.19 -1.37 13.38
C GLU A 24 14.36 -0.88 12.51
N PRO A 25 14.97 -1.70 11.62
CA PRO A 25 16.09 -1.26 10.79
C PRO A 25 15.74 -0.15 9.82
N VAL A 26 14.46 -0.01 9.44
CA VAL A 26 13.95 1.04 8.55
C VAL A 26 13.34 2.22 9.32
N GLY A 27 13.49 2.23 10.65
CA GLY A 27 13.07 3.35 11.50
C GLY A 27 11.57 3.41 11.79
N ILE A 28 10.82 2.34 11.53
CA ILE A 28 9.39 2.24 11.91
C ILE A 28 9.33 1.75 13.36
N VAL A 29 9.50 2.68 14.30
CA VAL A 29 9.55 2.43 15.75
C VAL A 29 8.69 3.45 16.53
N GLY A 30 8.36 3.12 17.79
CA GLY A 30 7.62 4.02 18.69
C GLY A 30 6.29 4.51 18.09
N GLU A 31 6.03 5.82 18.20
CA GLU A 31 4.79 6.44 17.69
C GLU A 31 4.56 6.17 16.18
N VAL A 32 5.62 6.12 15.37
CA VAL A 32 5.49 5.82 13.93
C VAL A 32 4.96 4.40 13.73
N ARG A 33 5.44 3.44 14.52
CA ARG A 33 4.98 2.05 14.46
C ARG A 33 3.52 1.93 14.90
N GLU A 34 3.14 2.63 15.96
CA GLU A 34 1.78 2.61 16.53
C GLU A 34 0.74 3.17 15.55
N ARG A 35 1.14 4.09 14.68
CA ARG A 35 0.28 4.71 13.67
C ARG A 35 0.20 3.94 12.35
N CYS A 36 0.92 2.84 12.22
CA CYS A 36 0.89 1.98 11.04
C CYS A 36 -0.01 0.75 11.29
N VAL A 37 -1.11 0.69 10.54
CA VAL A 37 -2.04 -0.44 10.51
C VAL A 37 -1.59 -1.38 9.40
N PHE A 38 -0.96 -2.50 9.74
CA PHE A 38 -0.54 -3.50 8.77
C PHE A 38 -1.66 -4.50 8.53
N ARG A 39 -2.11 -4.62 7.28
CA ARG A 39 -3.08 -5.64 6.87
C ARG A 39 -2.51 -6.46 5.72
N GLY A 40 -2.31 -7.74 5.98
CA GLY A 40 -1.89 -8.67 4.94
C GLY A 40 -3.06 -9.20 4.12
N LEU A 41 -2.76 -9.74 2.94
CA LEU A 41 -3.72 -10.38 2.05
C LEU A 41 -3.59 -11.91 2.02
N GLU A 42 -2.86 -12.51 2.98
CA GLU A 42 -2.60 -13.96 3.02
C GLU A 42 -3.87 -14.81 3.17
N ASP A 43 -4.96 -14.22 3.65
CA ASP A 43 -6.28 -14.84 3.81
C ASP A 43 -7.21 -14.64 2.60
N ARG A 44 -6.78 -13.87 1.60
CA ARG A 44 -7.47 -13.74 0.31
C ARG A 44 -7.04 -14.90 -0.59
N GLU A 45 -7.98 -15.79 -0.89
CA GLU A 45 -7.71 -17.06 -1.60
C GLU A 45 -6.96 -16.82 -2.92
N HIS A 46 -7.45 -15.90 -3.76
CA HIS A 46 -6.84 -15.61 -5.05
C HIS A 46 -5.46 -14.98 -4.88
N PHE A 47 -5.33 -13.90 -4.11
CA PHE A 47 -4.03 -13.28 -3.79
C PHE A 47 -3.01 -14.30 -3.29
N SER A 48 -3.37 -15.11 -2.30
CA SER A 48 -2.49 -16.10 -1.69
C SER A 48 -2.03 -17.14 -2.72
N SER A 49 -2.94 -17.64 -3.54
CA SER A 49 -2.62 -18.64 -4.56
C SER A 49 -1.58 -18.16 -5.57
N VAL A 50 -1.72 -16.92 -6.07
CA VAL A 50 -0.88 -16.40 -7.15
C VAL A 50 0.39 -15.69 -6.66
N CYS A 51 0.34 -15.01 -5.51
CA CYS A 51 1.47 -14.21 -5.00
C CYS A 51 2.29 -14.90 -3.90
N LEU A 52 1.72 -15.85 -3.14
CA LEU A 52 2.43 -16.51 -2.03
C LEU A 52 2.82 -17.95 -2.33
N THR A 53 2.12 -18.63 -3.25
CA THR A 53 2.36 -20.04 -3.58
C THR A 53 2.75 -20.31 -5.03
N ASP A 54 3.08 -19.27 -5.81
CA ASP A 54 3.46 -19.35 -7.23
C ASP A 54 2.44 -20.13 -8.09
N GLY A 55 1.15 -19.97 -7.81
CA GLY A 55 0.07 -20.68 -8.48
C GLY A 55 -0.52 -19.89 -9.65
N GLY A 56 -0.59 -20.51 -10.82
CA GLY A 56 -1.46 -20.06 -11.91
C GLY A 56 -1.17 -18.66 -12.48
N GLU A 57 -2.23 -18.05 -13.03
CA GLU A 57 -2.19 -16.71 -13.62
C GLU A 57 -3.00 -15.73 -12.77
N ILE A 58 -2.57 -14.47 -12.74
CA ILE A 58 -3.29 -13.41 -12.03
C ILE A 58 -4.58 -13.07 -12.78
N ASP A 59 -5.71 -13.41 -12.19
CA ASP A 59 -6.99 -12.74 -12.51
C ASP A 59 -6.97 -11.34 -11.91
N VAL A 60 -6.78 -10.35 -12.79
CA VAL A 60 -6.70 -8.92 -12.42
C VAL A 60 -8.00 -8.41 -11.80
N ALA A 61 -9.14 -8.89 -12.26
CA ALA A 61 -10.43 -8.42 -11.74
C ALA A 61 -10.67 -8.96 -10.33
N GLN A 62 -10.36 -10.24 -10.09
CA GLN A 62 -10.44 -10.82 -8.75
C GLN A 62 -9.44 -10.17 -7.80
N MET A 63 -8.23 -9.88 -8.26
CA MET A 63 -7.24 -9.18 -7.44
C MET A 63 -7.69 -7.75 -7.08
N GLU A 64 -8.33 -7.03 -8.01
CA GLU A 64 -8.92 -5.72 -7.71
C GLU A 64 -9.99 -5.82 -6.60
N VAL A 65 -10.84 -6.87 -6.64
CA VAL A 65 -11.83 -7.13 -5.59
C VAL A 65 -11.16 -7.37 -4.25
N ASP A 66 -10.17 -8.27 -4.18
CA ASP A 66 -9.46 -8.60 -2.95
C ASP A 66 -8.81 -7.35 -2.31
N MET A 67 -8.17 -6.50 -3.12
CA MET A 67 -7.55 -5.25 -2.68
C MET A 67 -8.59 -4.24 -2.16
N VAL A 68 -9.71 -4.07 -2.86
CA VAL A 68 -10.77 -3.13 -2.49
C VAL A 68 -11.51 -3.57 -1.23
N GLU A 69 -11.85 -4.84 -1.10
CA GLU A 69 -12.51 -5.38 0.09
C GLU A 69 -11.61 -5.25 1.32
N THR A 70 -10.35 -5.66 1.20
CA THR A 70 -9.36 -5.51 2.27
C THR A 70 -9.22 -4.06 2.71
N SER A 71 -9.19 -3.12 1.75
CA SER A 71 -9.11 -1.68 2.07
C SER A 71 -10.35 -1.15 2.79
N ARG A 72 -11.55 -1.65 2.44
CA ARG A 72 -12.80 -1.28 3.12
C ARG A 72 -12.89 -1.84 4.54
N GLU A 73 -12.44 -3.08 4.73
CA GLU A 73 -12.35 -3.71 6.04
C GLU A 73 -11.43 -2.92 6.96
N VAL A 74 -10.25 -2.54 6.46
CA VAL A 74 -9.32 -1.69 7.23
C VAL A 74 -9.97 -0.38 7.66
N LEU A 75 -10.77 0.27 6.83
CA LEU A 75 -11.47 1.50 7.22
C LEU A 75 -12.60 1.27 8.22
N ALA A 76 -13.24 0.11 8.17
CA ALA A 76 -14.28 -0.26 9.13
C ALA A 76 -13.68 -0.54 10.52
N GLU A 77 -12.51 -1.17 10.57
CA GLU A 77 -11.79 -1.50 11.80
C GLU A 77 -10.98 -0.31 12.35
N HIS A 78 -10.42 0.52 11.47
CA HIS A 78 -9.53 1.63 11.79
C HIS A 78 -10.02 2.94 11.17
N PRO A 79 -11.03 3.61 11.76
CA PRO A 79 -11.64 4.82 11.20
C PRO A 79 -10.72 6.05 11.18
N ASN A 80 -9.55 5.98 11.81
CA ASN A 80 -8.53 7.03 11.82
C ASN A 80 -7.54 6.93 10.67
N VAL A 81 -7.60 5.87 9.85
CA VAL A 81 -6.80 5.75 8.63
C VAL A 81 -7.13 6.89 7.67
N ARG A 82 -6.10 7.62 7.23
CA ARG A 82 -6.23 8.73 6.26
C ARG A 82 -5.37 8.56 5.02
N ALA A 83 -4.62 7.47 4.89
CA ALA A 83 -3.88 7.11 3.70
C ALA A 83 -3.59 5.60 3.66
N PHE A 84 -3.30 5.10 2.46
CA PHE A 84 -2.84 3.73 2.23
C PHE A 84 -1.43 3.72 1.63
N LEU A 85 -0.63 2.73 2.01
CA LEU A 85 0.59 2.31 1.34
C LEU A 85 0.39 0.87 0.84
N LEU A 86 0.58 0.66 -0.47
CA LEU A 86 0.64 -0.67 -1.06
C LEU A 86 2.11 -1.10 -1.13
N GLU A 87 2.50 -2.02 -0.25
CA GLU A 87 3.91 -2.35 -0.02
C GLU A 87 4.44 -3.42 -0.98
N CYS A 88 3.61 -4.35 -1.47
CA CYS A 88 4.07 -5.39 -2.38
C CYS A 88 4.19 -4.89 -3.84
N SER A 89 5.13 -5.40 -4.61
CA SER A 89 5.36 -5.04 -6.02
C SER A 89 4.20 -5.38 -6.96
N ASP A 90 3.34 -6.33 -6.59
CA ASP A 90 2.21 -6.78 -7.39
C ASP A 90 0.92 -5.98 -7.14
N MET A 91 0.90 -5.13 -6.10
CA MET A 91 -0.25 -4.32 -5.71
C MET A 91 -0.47 -2.98 -6.46
N PRO A 92 0.56 -2.29 -7.00
CA PRO A 92 0.39 -0.99 -7.66
C PRO A 92 -0.66 -0.94 -8.78
N PRO A 93 -0.91 -1.98 -9.60
CA PRO A 93 -1.99 -1.96 -10.59
C PRO A 93 -3.37 -1.63 -10.02
N TYR A 94 -3.58 -1.88 -8.72
CA TYR A 94 -4.87 -1.71 -8.04
C TYR A 94 -4.99 -0.41 -7.22
N SER A 95 -3.93 0.42 -7.17
CA SER A 95 -3.91 1.69 -6.40
C SER A 95 -5.09 2.60 -6.75
N ALA A 96 -5.42 2.70 -8.04
CA ALA A 96 -6.54 3.54 -8.50
C ALA A 96 -7.89 3.01 -8.01
N ALA A 97 -8.08 1.69 -7.94
CA ALA A 97 -9.31 1.07 -7.45
C ALA A 97 -9.46 1.28 -5.94
N VAL A 98 -8.38 1.06 -5.17
CA VAL A 98 -8.32 1.35 -3.74
C VAL A 98 -8.64 2.82 -3.47
N GLN A 99 -8.03 3.75 -4.22
CA GLN A 99 -8.30 5.18 -4.08
C GLN A 99 -9.77 5.52 -4.36
N ARG A 100 -10.36 4.98 -5.44
CA ARG A 100 -11.79 5.19 -5.75
C ARG A 100 -12.70 4.67 -4.64
N ALA A 101 -12.39 3.50 -4.09
CA ALA A 101 -13.22 2.84 -3.08
C ALA A 101 -13.14 3.50 -1.70
N THR A 102 -11.99 4.09 -1.37
CA THR A 102 -11.72 4.66 -0.04
C THR A 102 -11.84 6.18 0.00
N GLY A 103 -11.64 6.85 -1.15
CA GLY A 103 -11.53 8.31 -1.23
C GLY A 103 -10.23 8.87 -0.62
N LEU A 104 -9.27 8.01 -0.24
CA LEU A 104 -8.05 8.39 0.45
C LEU A 104 -6.82 8.36 -0.48
N PRO A 105 -5.77 9.13 -0.15
CA PRO A 105 -4.47 9.01 -0.82
C PRO A 105 -3.93 7.57 -0.75
N VAL A 106 -3.42 7.08 -1.87
CA VAL A 106 -2.76 5.77 -1.97
C VAL A 106 -1.34 6.01 -2.46
N PHE A 107 -0.36 5.47 -1.72
CA PHE A 107 1.04 5.46 -2.05
C PHE A 107 1.45 4.06 -2.48
N ASP A 108 2.30 3.96 -3.49
CA ASP A 108 2.82 2.70 -4.00
C ASP A 108 4.24 2.88 -4.55
N TRP A 109 4.90 1.77 -4.89
CA TRP A 109 6.26 1.79 -5.42
C TRP A 109 6.39 2.49 -6.77
N ILE A 110 5.38 2.44 -7.64
CA ILE A 110 5.44 3.12 -8.95
C ILE A 110 5.48 4.64 -8.73
N GLY A 111 4.63 5.16 -7.84
CA GLY A 111 4.63 6.56 -7.44
C GLY A 111 5.98 6.97 -6.83
N PHE A 112 6.54 6.16 -5.94
CA PHE A 112 7.85 6.42 -5.36
C PHE A 112 8.98 6.41 -6.40
N ILE A 113 9.01 5.42 -7.30
CA ILE A 113 9.99 5.33 -8.39
C ILE A 113 9.88 6.55 -9.30
N ASN A 114 8.67 6.99 -9.65
CA ASN A 114 8.45 8.19 -10.44
C ASN A 114 8.99 9.44 -9.74
N TYR A 115 8.79 9.54 -8.41
CA TYR A 115 9.36 10.62 -7.60
C TYR A 115 10.89 10.62 -7.62
N VAL A 116 11.53 9.46 -7.40
CA VAL A 116 12.99 9.31 -7.45
C VAL A 116 13.54 9.61 -8.84
N HIS A 117 12.91 9.05 -9.88
CA HIS A 117 13.27 9.28 -11.27
C HIS A 117 13.21 10.78 -11.61
N HIS A 118 12.15 11.48 -11.19
CA HIS A 118 12.03 12.92 -11.40
C HIS A 118 13.13 13.73 -10.70
N ALA A 119 13.67 13.25 -9.57
CA ALA A 119 14.76 13.90 -8.86
C ALA A 119 16.11 13.76 -9.59
N VAL A 120 16.38 12.61 -10.22
CA VAL A 120 17.68 12.28 -10.84
C VAL A 120 17.72 12.42 -12.36
N VAL A 121 16.56 12.46 -13.03
CA VAL A 121 16.41 12.61 -14.49
C VAL A 121 15.61 13.87 -14.81
N ARG A 122 16.20 15.03 -14.51
CA ARG A 122 15.56 16.34 -14.70
C ARG A 122 15.40 16.68 -16.18
N ARG A 123 14.26 17.28 -16.52
CA ARG A 123 14.00 17.90 -17.82
C ARG A 123 13.94 19.42 -17.65
N PRO A 124 14.49 20.21 -18.59
CA PRO A 124 14.38 21.66 -18.53
C PRO A 124 12.91 22.10 -18.70
N TYR A 125 12.46 23.05 -17.90
CA TYR A 125 11.18 23.73 -18.10
C TYR A 125 11.33 24.72 -19.27
N THR A 126 10.38 24.71 -20.20
CA THR A 126 10.36 25.61 -21.36
C THR A 126 8.99 26.27 -21.48
N GLY A 127 8.91 27.51 -21.96
CA GLY A 127 7.67 28.31 -22.03
C GLY A 127 7.84 29.70 -21.41
N PHE A 128 6.72 30.36 -21.11
CA PHE A 128 6.69 31.62 -20.37
C PHE A 128 6.38 31.32 -18.89
N PHE A 129 7.20 31.85 -18.00
CA PHE A 129 7.11 31.70 -16.55
C PHE A 129 7.29 33.06 -15.88
#